data_AF-A0A5R9GWI9-F1
#
_entry.id   AF-A0A5R9GWI9-F1
#
_cell.length_a   1.000
_cell.length_b   1.000
_cell.length_c   1.000
_cell.angle_alpha   90.00
_cell.angle_beta   90.00
_cell.angle_gamma   90.00
#
_symmetry.space_group_name_H-M   'P 1'
#
loop_
_entity.id
_entity.type
_entity.pdbx_description
1 polymer ?
#
loop_
_entity_poly.entity_id
_entity_poly.type
_entity_poly.pdbx_seq_one_letter_code
_entity_poly.pdbx_strand_id
1 'polypeptide(L)'
;MKRSLPFVILLALLTAGCATPQNHYDPIESTNRVTDKINDGIDRISLKPAARGYNAIVPKPMRTAVSNFFDNTTYPNTVLNDFLQGKGGQGFSDLFRLLINSTLGVAGFVDVATPMGFERHEEDFGQTLATWGVGQGAYIVYPLLGPNSLRDTPDMITETATDPLFWAGFFLAPYVTIPVTVAKYIDKRSRLLEASNMRDELALDPYVFTREAWRQHREYLIYDGHPPVPPASKSDDGWSEVDFDSEDSPAPETSQPKTRISMAKTAEASTATTPAAEPHVAEVPVASLTNADGAANPENGHSYIINLSSYQNEAEAAARQGQLARLGIESEIFTVKIGDITWYRLRNKNRVSAGEAAQELQRLKELSGIQDAWLELDDKRK
;
A
#
# COMPACT_ATOMS: atom_id res chain seq x y z
N MET A 1 -13.62 12.05 51.01
CA MET A 1 -13.55 12.51 49.61
C MET A 1 -12.72 13.79 49.38
N LYS A 2 -11.98 14.35 50.36
CA LYS A 2 -11.21 15.60 50.20
C LYS A 2 -9.68 15.42 49.99
N ARG A 3 -9.18 14.18 49.91
CA ARG A 3 -7.73 13.88 49.81
C ARG A 3 -7.24 13.50 48.41
N SER A 4 -8.13 13.26 47.46
CA SER A 4 -7.80 12.92 46.06
C SER A 4 -7.70 14.14 45.14
N LEU A 5 -8.22 15.30 45.54
CA LEU A 5 -8.20 16.53 44.77
C LEU A 5 -6.79 17.08 44.44
N PRO A 6 -5.79 17.06 45.34
CA PRO A 6 -4.46 17.55 44.99
C PRO A 6 -3.73 16.61 44.02
N PHE A 7 -4.05 15.31 44.00
CA PHE A 7 -3.44 14.35 43.09
C PHE A 7 -3.96 14.50 41.65
N VAL A 8 -5.23 14.85 41.50
CA VAL A 8 -5.84 15.15 40.19
C VAL A 8 -5.31 16.46 39.61
N ILE A 9 -5.08 17.47 40.46
CA ILE A 9 -4.50 18.75 40.02
C ILE A 9 -3.01 18.60 39.65
N LEU A 10 -2.25 17.78 40.38
CA LEU A 10 -0.86 17.49 40.06
C LEU A 10 -0.72 16.69 38.74
N LEU A 11 -1.64 15.75 38.49
CA LEU A 11 -1.71 15.00 37.23
C LEU A 11 -2.11 15.89 36.05
N ALA A 12 -3.00 16.88 36.26
CA ALA A 12 -3.41 17.86 35.25
C ALA A 12 -2.35 18.93 34.96
N LEU A 13 -1.42 19.18 35.88
CA LEU A 13 -0.29 20.11 35.67
C LEU A 13 0.88 19.46 34.94
N LEU A 14 1.00 18.12 34.99
CA LEU A 14 2.03 17.37 34.26
C LEU A 14 1.71 17.19 32.77
N THR A 15 0.49 17.48 32.32
CA THR A 15 0.08 17.41 30.91
C THR A 15 0.27 18.73 30.15
N ALA A 16 0.68 19.82 30.83
CA ALA A 16 1.02 21.10 30.20
C ALA A 16 2.49 21.14 29.75
N GLY A 17 2.89 20.20 28.90
CA GLY A 17 4.23 20.15 28.30
C GLY A 17 4.29 20.94 26.99
N CYS A 18 5.17 21.95 26.95
CA CYS A 18 5.70 22.71 25.80
C CYS A 18 5.02 22.51 24.42
N ALA A 19 4.28 23.54 23.99
CA ALA A 19 3.91 23.74 22.59
C ALA A 19 5.15 24.18 21.78
N THR A 20 5.80 23.21 21.17
CA THR A 20 6.67 23.42 19.99
C THR A 20 5.73 23.39 18.77
N PRO A 21 6.04 23.94 17.57
CA PRO A 21 5.17 23.75 16.40
C PRO A 21 5.26 22.26 16.01
N GLN A 22 4.44 21.46 16.70
CA GLN A 22 4.52 20.01 16.77
C GLN A 22 3.61 19.45 15.71
N ASN A 23 4.07 18.37 15.12
CA ASN A 23 3.21 17.49 14.38
C ASN A 23 2.05 17.07 15.30
N HIS A 24 0.85 17.63 15.08
CA HIS A 24 -0.24 17.63 16.08
C HIS A 24 -0.57 16.21 16.57
N TYR A 25 -0.42 15.25 15.67
CA TYR A 25 -0.73 13.84 15.89
C TYR A 25 0.44 13.02 16.44
N ASP A 26 1.69 13.49 16.46
CA ASP A 26 2.86 12.76 17.00
C ASP A 26 3.61 13.59 18.06
N PRO A 27 2.98 13.81 19.24
CA PRO A 27 3.57 14.65 20.29
C PRO A 27 4.80 14.01 20.96
N ILE A 28 4.98 12.69 20.83
CA ILE A 28 6.07 11.91 21.44
C ILE A 28 7.01 11.30 20.39
N GLU A 29 7.23 12.01 19.28
CA GLU A 29 8.03 11.55 18.13
C GLU A 29 9.40 11.00 18.51
N SER A 30 10.10 11.63 19.46
CA SER A 30 11.43 11.19 19.91
C SER A 30 11.39 9.78 20.50
N THR A 31 10.41 9.49 21.36
CA THR A 31 10.19 8.15 21.94
C THR A 31 9.78 7.16 20.86
N ASN A 32 8.85 7.55 19.98
CA ASN A 32 8.36 6.70 18.91
C ASN A 32 9.48 6.28 17.95
N ARG A 33 10.39 7.20 17.58
CA ARG A 33 11.57 6.91 16.77
C ARG A 33 12.55 5.95 17.45
N VAL A 34 12.69 6.01 18.78
CA VAL A 34 13.53 5.06 19.52
C VAL A 34 12.89 3.67 19.49
N THR A 35 11.60 3.57 19.76
CA THR A 35 10.88 2.28 19.70
C THR A 35 10.87 1.71 18.28
N ASP A 36 10.70 2.55 17.27
CA ASP A 36 10.77 2.18 15.86
C ASP A 36 12.13 1.56 15.51
N LYS A 37 13.23 2.19 15.92
CA LYS A 37 14.58 1.62 15.76
C LYS A 37 14.76 0.27 16.46
N ILE A 38 14.17 0.09 17.63
CA ILE A 38 14.21 -1.20 18.35
C ILE A 38 13.46 -2.25 17.55
N ASN A 39 12.24 -1.93 17.08
CA ASN A 39 11.44 -2.83 16.25
C ASN A 39 12.17 -3.21 14.96
N ASP A 40 12.73 -2.23 14.26
CA ASP A 40 13.51 -2.42 13.04
C ASP A 40 14.74 -3.32 13.29
N GLY A 41 15.45 -3.12 14.41
CA GLY A 41 16.58 -3.95 14.80
C GLY A 41 16.17 -5.41 15.04
N ILE A 42 15.08 -5.62 15.78
CA ILE A 42 14.54 -6.96 16.05
C ILE A 42 14.05 -7.63 14.76
N ASP A 43 13.33 -6.91 13.90
CA ASP A 43 12.82 -7.43 12.63
C ASP A 43 13.96 -7.92 11.73
N ARG A 44 15.02 -7.10 11.56
CA ARG A 44 16.18 -7.45 10.71
C ARG A 44 16.89 -8.73 11.17
N ILE A 45 16.95 -9.01 12.46
CA ILE A 45 17.65 -10.19 13.01
C ILE A 45 16.74 -11.41 13.15
N SER A 46 15.41 -11.25 13.17
CA SER A 46 14.48 -12.34 13.50
C SER A 46 13.37 -12.53 12.47
N LEU A 47 12.36 -11.66 12.44
CA LEU A 47 11.16 -11.82 11.61
C LEU A 47 11.45 -11.70 10.10
N LYS A 48 12.27 -10.75 9.67
CA LYS A 48 12.64 -10.55 8.26
C LYS A 48 13.35 -11.77 7.65
N PRO A 49 14.41 -12.36 8.26
CA PRO A 49 15.01 -13.57 7.72
C PRO A 49 14.08 -14.79 7.78
N ALA A 50 13.29 -14.95 8.85
CA ALA A 50 12.31 -16.03 8.94
C ALA A 50 11.23 -15.94 7.84
N ALA A 51 10.72 -14.74 7.58
CA ALA A 51 9.74 -14.47 6.53
C ALA A 51 10.31 -14.73 5.12
N ARG A 52 11.58 -14.36 4.88
CA ARG A 52 12.27 -14.67 3.62
C ARG A 52 12.42 -16.18 3.43
N GLY A 53 12.82 -16.91 4.47
CA GLY A 53 12.90 -18.37 4.45
C GLY A 53 11.55 -19.03 4.17
N TYR A 54 10.49 -18.56 4.83
CA TYR A 54 9.11 -19.01 4.59
C TYR A 54 8.68 -18.81 3.14
N ASN A 55 8.91 -17.63 2.56
CA ASN A 55 8.61 -17.36 1.15
C ASN A 55 9.44 -18.19 0.17
N ALA A 56 10.68 -18.55 0.53
CA ALA A 56 11.56 -19.35 -0.31
C ALA A 56 11.20 -20.85 -0.31
N ILE A 57 10.72 -21.37 0.83
CA ILE A 57 10.46 -22.80 1.01
C ILE A 57 9.00 -23.15 0.69
N VAL A 58 8.05 -22.30 1.07
CA VAL A 58 6.62 -22.61 1.01
C VAL A 58 5.99 -22.05 -0.29
N PRO A 59 5.41 -22.91 -1.15
CA PRO A 59 4.75 -22.46 -2.37
C PRO A 59 3.61 -21.49 -2.11
N LYS A 60 3.39 -20.55 -3.04
CA LYS A 60 2.36 -19.50 -2.92
C LYS A 60 0.96 -20.05 -2.55
N PRO A 61 0.44 -21.14 -3.13
CA PRO A 61 -0.88 -21.66 -2.76
C PRO A 61 -0.98 -22.10 -1.29
N MET A 62 0.08 -22.71 -0.75
CA MET A 62 0.12 -23.10 0.66
C MET A 62 0.22 -21.88 1.57
N ARG A 63 1.03 -20.87 1.19
CA ARG A 63 1.10 -19.60 1.92
C ARG A 63 -0.26 -18.92 1.96
N THR A 64 -0.97 -18.84 0.83
CA THR A 64 -2.32 -18.30 0.77
C THR A 64 -3.28 -19.06 1.69
N ALA A 65 -3.22 -20.39 1.73
CA ALA A 65 -4.07 -21.16 2.63
C ALA A 65 -3.78 -20.86 4.12
N VAL A 66 -2.51 -20.74 4.49
CA VAL A 66 -2.09 -20.36 5.84
C VAL A 66 -2.53 -18.94 6.20
N SER A 67 -2.38 -17.98 5.28
CA SER A 67 -2.86 -16.62 5.47
C SER A 67 -4.38 -16.59 5.66
N ASN A 68 -5.15 -17.30 4.83
CA ASN A 68 -6.60 -17.37 4.97
C ASN A 68 -7.03 -17.94 6.33
N PHE A 69 -6.34 -18.96 6.83
CA PHE A 69 -6.60 -19.53 8.15
C PHE A 69 -6.40 -18.50 9.27
N PHE A 70 -5.28 -17.78 9.25
CA PHE A 70 -5.01 -16.74 10.26
C PHE A 70 -5.94 -15.54 10.12
N ASP A 71 -6.25 -15.11 8.91
CA ASP A 71 -7.19 -14.01 8.65
C ASP A 71 -8.62 -14.39 9.12
N ASN A 72 -9.06 -15.63 8.90
CA ASN A 72 -10.35 -16.16 9.40
C ASN A 72 -10.40 -16.22 10.93
N THR A 73 -9.26 -16.51 11.57
CA THR A 73 -9.14 -16.55 13.03
C THR A 73 -9.31 -15.17 13.66
N THR A 74 -8.78 -14.11 13.04
CA THR A 74 -8.93 -12.73 13.54
C THR A 74 -10.24 -12.06 13.12
N TYR A 75 -10.95 -12.62 12.14
CA TYR A 75 -12.21 -12.09 11.60
C TYR A 75 -13.36 -11.87 12.59
N PRO A 76 -13.48 -12.62 13.71
CA PRO A 76 -14.48 -12.32 14.73
C PRO A 76 -14.40 -10.89 15.29
N ASN A 77 -13.21 -10.28 15.34
CA ASN A 77 -13.06 -8.86 15.74
C ASN A 77 -13.78 -7.94 14.74
N THR A 78 -13.64 -8.21 13.44
CA THR A 78 -14.32 -7.46 12.38
C THR A 78 -15.83 -7.57 12.50
N VAL A 79 -16.35 -8.80 12.59
CA VAL A 79 -17.80 -9.05 12.75
C VAL A 79 -18.36 -8.31 13.97
N LEU A 80 -17.66 -8.35 15.10
CA LEU A 80 -18.07 -7.62 16.30
C LEU A 80 -18.13 -6.11 16.03
N ASN A 81 -17.10 -5.55 15.42
CA ASN A 81 -17.01 -4.12 15.17
C ASN A 81 -17.98 -3.62 14.09
N ASP A 82 -18.31 -4.42 13.08
CA ASP A 82 -19.39 -4.12 12.14
C ASP A 82 -20.70 -3.80 12.88
N PHE A 83 -21.07 -4.65 13.85
CA PHE A 83 -22.28 -4.45 14.63
C PHE A 83 -22.16 -3.27 15.60
N LEU A 84 -21.01 -3.07 16.24
CA LEU A 84 -20.78 -1.92 17.14
C LEU A 84 -20.81 -0.58 16.40
N GLN A 85 -20.42 -0.57 15.13
CA GLN A 85 -20.52 0.60 14.23
C GLN A 85 -21.93 0.80 13.66
N GLY A 86 -22.85 -0.14 13.87
CA GLY A 86 -24.20 -0.09 13.33
C GLY A 86 -24.30 -0.52 11.86
N LYS A 87 -23.24 -1.09 11.27
CA LYS A 87 -23.18 -1.57 9.89
C LYS A 87 -23.83 -2.96 9.76
N GLY A 88 -25.11 -3.08 10.13
CA GLY A 88 -25.77 -4.40 10.25
C GLY A 88 -25.75 -5.26 8.96
N GLY A 89 -25.88 -4.64 7.78
CA GLY A 89 -25.79 -5.36 6.50
C GLY A 89 -24.41 -5.98 6.26
N GLN A 90 -23.35 -5.20 6.50
CA GLN A 90 -21.95 -5.64 6.44
C GLN A 90 -21.70 -6.72 7.50
N GLY A 91 -22.10 -6.48 8.76
CA GLY A 91 -21.89 -7.43 9.85
C GLY A 91 -22.54 -8.80 9.62
N PHE A 92 -23.72 -8.87 8.99
CA PHE A 92 -24.30 -10.16 8.58
C PHE A 92 -23.52 -10.81 7.43
N SER A 93 -23.08 -10.02 6.43
CA SER A 93 -22.24 -10.51 5.34
C SER A 93 -20.95 -11.13 5.89
N ASP A 94 -20.27 -10.43 6.80
CA ASP A 94 -19.01 -10.86 7.41
C ASP A 94 -19.19 -12.04 8.36
N LEU A 95 -20.31 -12.09 9.08
CA LEU A 95 -20.68 -13.27 9.87
C LEU A 95 -20.87 -14.50 8.96
N PHE A 96 -21.57 -14.38 7.83
CA PHE A 96 -21.72 -15.48 6.88
C PHE A 96 -20.39 -15.89 6.26
N ARG A 97 -19.53 -14.92 5.92
CA ARG A 97 -18.16 -15.19 5.45
C ARG A 97 -17.38 -16.03 6.45
N LEU A 98 -17.38 -15.62 7.72
CA LEU A 98 -16.73 -16.36 8.82
C LEU A 98 -17.26 -17.79 8.92
N LEU A 99 -18.57 -17.96 8.91
CA LEU A 99 -19.21 -19.28 9.03
C LEU A 99 -18.90 -20.18 7.83
N ILE A 100 -18.98 -19.66 6.61
CA ILE A 100 -18.71 -20.39 5.37
C ILE A 100 -17.24 -20.82 5.33
N ASN A 101 -16.30 -19.90 5.56
CA ASN A 101 -14.88 -20.22 5.52
C ASN A 101 -14.47 -21.15 6.67
N SER A 102 -15.07 -21.02 7.85
CA SER A 102 -14.82 -21.94 8.97
C SER A 102 -15.35 -23.35 8.73
N THR A 103 -16.46 -23.50 8.00
CA THR A 103 -17.12 -24.81 7.77
C THR A 103 -16.72 -25.43 6.44
N LEU A 104 -17.09 -24.79 5.32
CA LEU A 104 -16.80 -25.25 3.96
C LEU A 104 -15.37 -24.97 3.54
N GLY A 105 -14.78 -23.89 4.08
CA GLY A 105 -13.40 -23.50 3.84
C GLY A 105 -12.36 -24.23 4.69
N VAL A 106 -12.74 -25.31 5.39
CA VAL A 106 -11.86 -26.11 6.27
C VAL A 106 -11.19 -25.22 7.32
N ALA A 107 -11.95 -24.71 8.29
CA ALA A 107 -11.45 -23.81 9.34
C ALA A 107 -10.81 -22.49 8.83
N GLY A 108 -11.09 -22.10 7.59
CA GLY A 108 -10.58 -20.89 6.97
C GLY A 108 -9.36 -21.10 6.06
N PHE A 109 -8.86 -22.32 5.86
CA PHE A 109 -7.75 -22.55 4.92
C PHE A 109 -8.12 -22.22 3.46
N VAL A 110 -9.40 -22.30 3.10
CA VAL A 110 -9.92 -22.00 1.77
C VAL A 110 -10.96 -20.90 1.85
N ASP A 111 -10.77 -19.83 1.08
CA ASP A 111 -11.76 -18.75 0.97
C ASP A 111 -12.87 -19.12 -0.03
N VAL A 112 -13.92 -19.75 0.50
CA VAL A 112 -15.11 -20.18 -0.25
C VAL A 112 -16.16 -19.06 -0.31
N ALA A 113 -16.12 -18.15 0.65
CA ALA A 113 -17.09 -17.06 0.80
C ALA A 113 -16.93 -15.97 -0.27
N THR A 114 -15.70 -15.60 -0.65
CA THR A 114 -15.47 -14.57 -1.69
C THR A 114 -16.16 -14.92 -3.02
N PRO A 115 -15.97 -16.13 -3.60
CA PRO A 115 -16.68 -16.51 -4.84
C PRO A 115 -18.21 -16.55 -4.72
N MET A 116 -18.75 -16.62 -3.50
CA MET A 116 -20.19 -16.59 -3.23
C MET A 116 -20.76 -15.17 -3.11
N GLY A 117 -19.90 -14.14 -3.22
CA GLY A 117 -20.29 -12.73 -3.13
C GLY A 117 -20.21 -12.13 -1.74
N PHE A 118 -19.61 -12.83 -0.76
CA PHE A 118 -19.33 -12.26 0.56
C PHE A 118 -17.94 -11.63 0.56
N GLU A 119 -17.87 -10.34 0.24
CA GLU A 119 -16.62 -9.57 0.23
C GLU A 119 -15.98 -9.50 1.63
N ARG A 120 -14.66 -9.29 1.67
CA ARG A 120 -13.90 -9.16 2.92
C ARG A 120 -13.89 -7.70 3.34
N HIS A 121 -14.31 -7.43 4.57
CA HIS A 121 -14.16 -6.12 5.20
C HIS A 121 -13.08 -6.18 6.27
N GLU A 122 -12.69 -4.99 6.77
CA GLU A 122 -11.67 -4.85 7.79
C GLU A 122 -12.10 -3.80 8.80
N GLU A 123 -12.69 -4.27 9.89
CA GLU A 123 -13.13 -3.45 11.01
C GLU A 123 -12.39 -3.82 12.28
N ASP A 124 -12.14 -2.81 13.09
CA ASP A 124 -11.51 -2.93 14.39
C ASP A 124 -12.11 -1.94 15.39
N PHE A 125 -11.79 -2.10 16.67
CA PHE A 125 -12.38 -1.29 17.73
C PHE A 125 -11.90 0.17 17.70
N GLY A 126 -10.73 0.43 17.13
CA GLY A 126 -10.27 1.79 16.86
C GLY A 126 -11.18 2.52 15.86
N GLN A 127 -11.61 1.83 14.80
CA GLN A 127 -12.61 2.33 13.84
C GLN A 127 -13.97 2.53 14.50
N THR A 128 -14.40 1.59 15.35
CA THR A 128 -15.63 1.76 16.15
C THR A 128 -15.61 3.02 17.00
N LEU A 129 -14.51 3.27 17.70
CA LEU A 129 -14.35 4.49 18.49
C LEU A 129 -14.33 5.75 17.61
N ALA A 130 -13.77 5.68 16.40
CA ALA A 130 -13.81 6.76 15.43
C ALA A 130 -15.25 7.09 15.01
N THR A 131 -16.05 6.06 14.69
CA THR A 131 -17.47 6.17 14.36
C THR A 131 -18.28 6.78 15.51
N TRP A 132 -17.87 6.54 16.76
CA TRP A 132 -18.48 7.14 17.95
C TRP A 132 -17.96 8.55 18.29
N GLY A 133 -17.09 9.12 17.44
CA GLY A 133 -16.59 10.49 17.57
C GLY A 133 -15.33 10.65 18.42
N VAL A 134 -14.65 9.56 18.76
CA VAL A 134 -13.36 9.64 19.47
C VAL A 134 -12.25 9.99 18.48
N GLY A 135 -11.58 11.12 18.71
CA GLY A 135 -10.43 11.54 17.90
C GLY A 135 -9.23 10.58 18.02
N GLN A 136 -8.36 10.56 17.01
CA GLN A 136 -7.18 9.68 16.94
C GLN A 136 -6.28 9.76 18.20
N GLY A 137 -6.08 10.97 18.73
CA GLY A 137 -5.13 11.23 19.80
C GLY A 137 -3.67 11.09 19.34
N ALA A 138 -2.78 10.85 20.30
CA ALA A 138 -1.35 10.71 20.01
C ALA A 138 -1.04 9.43 19.22
N TYR A 139 -0.21 9.55 18.20
CA TYR A 139 0.48 8.44 17.54
C TYR A 139 1.48 7.80 18.50
N ILE A 140 1.48 6.48 18.56
CA ILE A 140 2.29 5.68 19.46
C ILE A 140 2.87 4.53 18.67
N VAL A 141 4.19 4.32 18.75
CA VAL A 141 4.82 3.10 18.25
C VAL A 141 5.03 2.16 19.42
N TYR A 142 4.38 1.00 19.37
CA TYR A 142 4.55 -0.05 20.37
C TYR A 142 5.73 -0.96 20.04
N PRO A 143 6.50 -1.42 21.06
CA PRO A 143 7.51 -2.45 20.85
C PRO A 143 6.88 -3.71 20.26
N LEU A 144 7.52 -4.29 19.25
CA LEU A 144 7.11 -5.48 18.47
C LEU A 144 5.82 -5.35 17.65
N LEU A 145 4.86 -4.52 18.07
CA LEU A 145 3.56 -4.39 17.42
C LEU A 145 3.55 -3.31 16.34
N GLY A 146 4.38 -2.27 16.48
CA GLY A 146 4.53 -1.22 15.48
C GLY A 146 3.59 -0.01 15.66
N PRO A 147 3.27 0.70 14.56
CA PRO A 147 2.43 1.90 14.55
C PRO A 147 1.02 1.72 15.16
N ASN A 148 0.59 2.66 15.98
CA ASN A 148 -0.73 2.69 16.62
C ASN A 148 -1.11 4.14 17.02
N SER A 149 -2.30 4.35 17.61
CA SER A 149 -2.72 5.60 18.24
C SER A 149 -3.43 5.35 19.57
N LEU A 150 -3.55 6.40 20.39
CA LEU A 150 -4.24 6.32 21.68
C LEU A 150 -5.69 5.81 21.55
N ARG A 151 -6.40 6.19 20.48
CA ARG A 151 -7.74 5.69 20.18
C ARG A 151 -7.73 4.21 19.79
N ASP A 152 -6.75 3.79 19.00
CA ASP A 152 -6.69 2.43 18.46
C ASP A 152 -6.10 1.42 19.47
N THR A 153 -5.37 1.86 20.50
CA THR A 153 -4.78 1.00 21.55
C THR A 153 -5.76 0.00 22.19
N PRO A 154 -7.00 0.37 22.57
CA PRO A 154 -7.93 -0.58 23.18
C PRO A 154 -8.33 -1.73 22.26
N ASP A 155 -8.13 -1.61 20.93
CA ASP A 155 -8.38 -2.70 20.00
C ASP A 155 -7.51 -3.92 20.29
N MET A 156 -6.32 -3.75 20.87
CA MET A 156 -5.50 -4.88 21.31
C MET A 156 -6.25 -5.82 22.26
N ILE A 157 -7.15 -5.27 23.08
CA ILE A 157 -7.97 -6.05 24.02
C ILE A 157 -9.08 -6.78 23.26
N THR A 158 -9.79 -6.10 22.36
CA THR A 158 -10.89 -6.68 21.59
C THR A 158 -10.40 -7.71 20.59
N GLU A 159 -9.31 -7.42 19.87
CA GLU A 159 -8.62 -8.36 18.98
C GLU A 159 -8.22 -9.62 19.75
N THR A 160 -7.55 -9.48 20.90
CA THR A 160 -7.13 -10.64 21.72
C THR A 160 -8.33 -11.42 22.27
N ALA A 161 -9.36 -10.73 22.75
CA ALA A 161 -10.54 -11.37 23.33
C ALA A 161 -11.40 -12.10 22.30
N THR A 162 -11.35 -11.69 21.04
CA THR A 162 -12.11 -12.30 19.94
C THR A 162 -11.32 -13.33 19.15
N ASP A 163 -9.98 -13.37 19.27
CA ASP A 163 -9.11 -14.36 18.63
C ASP A 163 -9.29 -15.77 19.26
N PRO A 164 -9.82 -16.76 18.53
CA PRO A 164 -9.98 -18.13 19.03
C PRO A 164 -8.64 -18.82 19.39
N LEU A 165 -7.51 -18.43 18.78
CA LEU A 165 -6.19 -19.00 19.12
C LEU A 165 -5.72 -18.56 20.50
N PHE A 166 -6.08 -17.35 20.95
CA PHE A 166 -5.81 -16.92 22.32
C PHE A 166 -6.51 -17.86 23.32
N TRP A 167 -7.79 -18.15 23.09
CA TRP A 167 -8.56 -19.06 23.94
C TRP A 167 -8.09 -20.51 23.84
N ALA A 168 -7.67 -20.97 22.65
CA ALA A 168 -7.07 -22.28 22.48
C ALA A 168 -5.80 -22.46 23.34
N GLY A 169 -5.08 -21.38 23.63
CA GLY A 169 -3.93 -21.33 24.53
C GLY A 169 -4.20 -21.87 25.95
N PHE A 170 -5.43 -21.81 26.44
CA PHE A 170 -5.80 -22.33 27.76
C PHE A 170 -6.02 -23.85 27.79
N PHE A 171 -6.30 -24.45 26.63
CA PHE A 171 -6.65 -25.87 26.52
C PHE A 171 -5.57 -26.70 25.82
N LEU A 172 -4.75 -26.06 24.99
CA LEU A 172 -3.66 -26.69 24.25
C LEU A 172 -2.32 -26.45 24.95
N ALA A 173 -1.40 -27.39 24.76
CA ALA A 173 -0.09 -27.28 25.36
C ALA A 173 0.75 -26.15 24.72
N PRO A 174 1.62 -25.47 25.49
CA PRO A 174 2.46 -24.37 24.99
C PRO A 174 3.35 -24.74 23.79
N TYR A 175 3.79 -25.99 23.69
CA TYR A 175 4.60 -26.47 22.56
C TYR A 175 3.82 -26.55 21.24
N VAL A 176 2.48 -26.42 21.26
CA VAL A 176 1.63 -26.29 20.07
C VAL A 176 1.32 -24.82 19.79
N THR A 177 0.92 -24.07 20.82
CA THR A 177 0.40 -22.71 20.66
C THR A 177 1.50 -21.70 20.33
N ILE A 178 2.68 -21.83 20.94
CA ILE A 178 3.81 -20.94 20.67
C ILE A 178 4.25 -21.02 19.19
N PRO A 179 4.50 -22.21 18.58
CA PRO A 179 4.83 -22.29 17.16
C PRO A 179 3.74 -21.74 16.24
N VAL A 180 2.45 -21.96 16.55
CA VAL A 180 1.33 -21.43 15.74
C VAL A 180 1.32 -19.90 15.78
N THR A 181 1.47 -19.30 16.95
CA THR A 181 1.57 -17.84 17.08
C THR A 181 2.78 -17.28 16.34
N VAL A 182 3.95 -17.94 16.46
CA VAL A 182 5.15 -17.54 15.70
C VAL A 182 4.89 -17.62 14.19
N ALA A 183 4.25 -18.70 13.73
CA ALA A 183 3.87 -18.85 12.32
C ALA A 183 2.92 -17.75 11.85
N LYS A 184 1.95 -17.32 12.68
CA LYS A 184 1.05 -16.18 12.40
C LYS A 184 1.84 -14.90 12.11
N TYR A 185 2.83 -14.58 12.95
CA TYR A 185 3.66 -13.39 12.77
C TYR A 185 4.62 -13.50 11.58
N ILE A 186 5.20 -14.68 11.34
CA ILE A 186 6.04 -14.92 10.16
C ILE A 186 5.22 -14.76 8.88
N ASP A 187 4.02 -15.35 8.82
CA ASP A 187 3.12 -15.24 7.67
C ASP A 187 2.73 -13.78 7.42
N LYS A 188 2.29 -13.05 8.46
CA LYS A 188 1.99 -11.62 8.40
C LYS A 188 3.19 -10.82 7.88
N ARG A 189 4.40 -11.06 8.41
CA ARG A 189 5.62 -10.35 7.96
C ARG A 189 5.98 -10.69 6.51
N SER A 190 5.76 -11.93 6.09
CA SER A 190 6.08 -12.41 4.74
C SER A 190 5.28 -11.72 3.64
N ARG A 191 4.04 -11.32 3.94
CA ARG A 191 3.18 -10.52 3.05
C ARG A 191 3.63 -9.07 2.94
N LEU A 192 4.35 -8.56 3.93
CA LEU A 192 4.83 -7.18 4.00
C LEU A 192 6.26 -6.98 3.49
N LEU A 193 6.94 -8.04 3.04
CA LEU A 193 8.36 -7.96 2.66
C LEU A 193 8.60 -6.97 1.53
N GLU A 194 7.79 -7.04 0.47
CA GLU A 194 7.95 -6.19 -0.72
C GLU A 194 7.72 -4.71 -0.40
N ALA A 195 6.57 -4.39 0.20
CA ALA A 195 6.25 -3.02 0.65
C ALA A 195 7.31 -2.46 1.61
N SER A 196 7.82 -3.29 2.54
CA SER A 196 8.86 -2.85 3.46
C SER A 196 10.22 -2.64 2.79
N ASN A 197 10.59 -3.42 1.76
CA ASN A 197 11.84 -3.20 1.03
C ASN A 197 11.75 -1.91 0.21
N MET A 198 10.63 -1.65 -0.45
CA MET A 198 10.39 -0.39 -1.16
C MET A 198 10.51 0.81 -0.22
N ARG A 199 9.91 0.74 0.98
CA ARG A 199 10.11 1.76 2.01
C ARG A 199 11.59 1.91 2.36
N ASP A 200 12.27 0.81 2.69
CA ASP A 200 13.66 0.82 3.16
C ASP A 200 14.63 1.38 2.10
N GLU A 201 14.32 1.23 0.81
CA GLU A 201 15.14 1.68 -0.32
C GLU A 201 14.81 3.10 -0.79
N LEU A 202 13.54 3.49 -0.80
CA LEU A 202 13.07 4.74 -1.40
C LEU A 202 12.82 5.87 -0.39
N ALA A 203 12.55 5.53 0.88
CA ALA A 203 12.19 6.55 1.87
C ALA A 203 13.44 7.27 2.41
N LEU A 204 13.46 8.59 2.30
CA LEU A 204 14.49 9.43 2.94
C LEU A 204 14.47 9.30 4.47
N ASP A 205 13.27 9.24 5.05
CA ASP A 205 13.03 8.94 6.47
C ASP A 205 11.98 7.81 6.59
N PRO A 206 12.42 6.55 6.81
CA PRO A 206 11.53 5.41 6.92
C PRO A 206 10.48 5.54 8.04
N TYR A 207 10.80 6.25 9.12
CA TYR A 207 9.87 6.44 10.23
C TYR A 207 8.72 7.36 9.81
N VAL A 208 9.04 8.53 9.23
CA VAL A 208 8.03 9.49 8.79
C VAL A 208 7.16 8.88 7.69
N PHE A 209 7.78 8.17 6.75
CA PHE A 209 7.06 7.46 5.70
C PHE A 209 6.09 6.44 6.29
N THR A 210 6.55 5.61 7.23
CA THR A 210 5.69 4.59 7.88
C THR A 210 4.55 5.23 8.65
N ARG A 211 4.82 6.31 9.40
CA ARG A 211 3.82 7.04 10.17
C ARG A 211 2.73 7.61 9.27
N GLU A 212 3.09 8.30 8.18
CA GLU A 212 2.10 8.88 7.28
C GLU A 212 1.35 7.83 6.46
N ALA A 213 2.02 6.78 5.99
CA ALA A 213 1.35 5.66 5.33
C ALA A 213 0.35 4.99 6.26
N TRP A 214 0.71 4.77 7.54
CA TRP A 214 -0.22 4.24 8.54
C TRP A 214 -1.41 5.17 8.74
N ARG A 215 -1.19 6.48 8.89
CA ARG A 215 -2.29 7.45 9.10
C ARG A 215 -3.24 7.52 7.91
N GLN A 216 -2.71 7.58 6.69
CA GLN A 216 -3.53 7.55 5.47
C GLN A 216 -4.34 6.26 5.37
N HIS A 217 -3.73 5.12 5.69
CA HIS A 217 -4.43 3.85 5.69
C HIS A 217 -5.53 3.79 6.77
N ARG A 218 -5.29 4.32 7.98
CA ARG A 218 -6.32 4.41 9.02
C ARG A 218 -7.48 5.30 8.60
N GLU A 219 -7.20 6.44 8.00
CA GLU A 219 -8.25 7.34 7.49
C GLU A 219 -9.06 6.65 6.39
N TYR A 220 -8.40 5.95 5.46
CA TYR A 220 -9.06 5.14 4.46
C TYR A 220 -10.01 4.10 5.08
N LEU A 221 -9.57 3.37 6.12
CA LEU A 221 -10.40 2.36 6.79
C LEU A 221 -11.60 2.97 7.52
N ILE A 222 -11.40 4.03 8.31
CA ILE A 222 -12.46 4.71 9.07
C ILE A 222 -13.60 5.21 8.17
N TYR A 223 -13.26 5.62 6.95
CA TYR A 223 -14.22 6.14 5.97
C TYR A 223 -14.63 5.13 4.90
N ASP A 224 -14.43 3.82 5.14
CA ASP A 224 -14.86 2.75 4.22
C ASP A 224 -14.32 2.92 2.79
N GLY A 225 -13.10 3.45 2.68
CA GLY A 225 -12.45 3.74 1.40
C GLY A 225 -12.82 5.06 0.73
N HIS A 226 -13.63 5.89 1.41
CA HIS A 226 -14.07 7.20 0.93
C HIS A 226 -13.65 8.34 1.88
N PRO A 227 -12.34 8.54 2.10
CA PRO A 227 -11.86 9.59 2.99
C PRO A 227 -12.30 10.98 2.48
N PRO A 228 -12.60 11.93 3.38
CA PRO A 228 -12.94 13.29 2.98
C PRO A 228 -11.74 13.92 2.28
N VAL A 229 -12.00 14.63 1.17
CA VAL A 229 -10.95 15.41 0.51
C VAL A 229 -10.48 16.48 1.50
N PRO A 230 -9.16 16.59 1.77
CA PRO A 230 -8.66 17.65 2.62
C PRO A 230 -9.19 19.00 2.11
N PRO A 231 -9.65 19.89 2.99
CA PRO A 231 -10.05 21.22 2.55
C PRO A 231 -8.87 21.81 1.80
N ALA A 232 -9.10 22.28 0.56
CA ALA A 232 -8.08 22.95 -0.23
C ALA A 232 -7.40 23.95 0.70
N SER A 233 -6.09 23.73 0.95
CA SER A 233 -5.32 24.74 1.65
C SER A 233 -5.54 26.01 0.84
N LYS A 234 -6.06 27.05 1.48
CA LYS A 234 -5.86 28.40 0.97
C LYS A 234 -4.34 28.57 0.97
N SER A 235 -3.75 28.22 -0.14
CA SER A 235 -2.35 28.47 -0.37
C SER A 235 -2.30 29.99 -0.47
N ASP A 236 -1.68 30.60 0.54
CA ASP A 236 -1.31 32.02 0.53
C ASP A 236 -0.11 32.23 -0.42
N ASP A 237 0.00 31.46 -1.50
CA ASP A 237 0.80 31.82 -2.64
C ASP A 237 0.00 32.87 -3.42
N GLY A 238 0.47 34.11 -3.37
CA GLY A 238 -0.18 35.31 -3.92
C GLY A 238 -0.34 35.35 -5.44
N TRP A 239 -0.61 34.22 -6.08
CA TRP A 239 -1.19 34.14 -7.41
C TRP A 239 -2.70 34.12 -7.22
N SER A 240 -3.31 35.30 -7.28
CA SER A 240 -4.75 35.40 -7.47
C SER A 240 -5.13 34.53 -8.67
N GLU A 241 -5.90 33.47 -8.43
CA GLU A 241 -6.66 32.81 -9.49
C GLU A 241 -7.49 33.90 -10.15
N VAL A 242 -7.17 34.19 -11.41
CA VAL A 242 -8.01 35.05 -12.22
C VAL A 242 -9.20 34.17 -12.58
N ASP A 243 -10.28 34.33 -11.83
CA ASP A 243 -11.58 33.72 -12.12
C ASP A 243 -12.02 34.14 -13.53
N PHE A 244 -11.79 33.26 -14.50
CA PHE A 244 -12.46 33.31 -15.79
C PHE A 244 -13.63 32.32 -15.69
N ASP A 245 -14.84 32.85 -15.85
CA ASP A 245 -16.14 32.17 -15.90
C ASP A 245 -16.97 32.18 -14.62
N SER A 246 -17.44 33.38 -14.26
CA SER A 246 -18.77 33.53 -13.65
C SER A 246 -19.83 33.50 -14.76
N GLU A 247 -20.50 32.37 -14.97
CA GLU A 247 -21.84 32.36 -15.55
C GLU A 247 -22.64 31.12 -15.09
N ASP A 248 -23.45 31.38 -14.06
CA ASP A 248 -24.80 30.86 -13.81
C ASP A 248 -25.06 29.34 -13.94
N SER A 249 -25.15 28.65 -12.79
CA SER A 249 -26.03 27.49 -12.63
C SER A 249 -26.37 27.25 -11.14
N PRO A 250 -27.66 27.08 -10.79
CA PRO A 250 -28.12 27.04 -9.41
C PRO A 250 -27.85 25.69 -8.72
N ALA A 251 -27.67 25.74 -7.40
CA ALA A 251 -27.36 24.62 -6.52
C ALA A 251 -28.37 23.45 -6.58
N PRO A 252 -27.95 22.18 -6.43
CA PRO A 252 -28.86 21.06 -6.40
C PRO A 252 -29.52 20.91 -5.02
N GLU A 253 -30.84 21.06 -4.98
CA GLU A 253 -31.69 20.63 -3.87
C GLU A 253 -31.70 19.11 -3.73
N THR A 254 -31.68 18.68 -2.48
CA THR A 254 -31.90 17.31 -2.02
C THR A 254 -33.25 16.74 -2.47
N SER A 255 -33.26 15.62 -3.19
CA SER A 255 -34.40 14.69 -3.19
C SER A 255 -34.03 13.33 -3.82
N GLN A 256 -34.08 12.27 -3.01
CA GLN A 256 -34.19 10.90 -3.51
C GLN A 256 -35.55 10.72 -4.20
N PRO A 257 -35.66 9.79 -5.17
CA PRO A 257 -36.58 8.68 -4.92
C PRO A 257 -36.09 7.31 -5.40
N LYS A 258 -36.58 6.29 -4.68
CA LYS A 258 -36.56 4.85 -5.01
C LYS A 258 -37.35 4.59 -6.31
N THR A 259 -36.94 3.58 -7.11
CA THR A 259 -37.76 2.38 -7.45
C THR A 259 -37.01 1.46 -8.44
N ARG A 260 -37.04 0.15 -8.14
CA ARG A 260 -36.58 -1.01 -8.94
C ARG A 260 -37.37 -1.19 -10.24
N ILE A 261 -36.72 -1.63 -11.33
CA ILE A 261 -37.24 -2.69 -12.24
C ILE A 261 -36.07 -3.57 -12.71
N SER A 262 -36.39 -4.86 -12.88
CA SER A 262 -35.52 -6.01 -13.12
C SER A 262 -35.78 -6.64 -14.50
N MET A 263 -34.77 -7.40 -14.98
CA MET A 263 -34.80 -8.54 -15.93
C MET A 263 -34.53 -8.34 -17.44
N ALA A 264 -33.39 -8.93 -17.83
CA ALA A 264 -33.20 -9.98 -18.84
C ALA A 264 -33.36 -9.70 -20.36
N LYS A 265 -32.22 -9.95 -21.06
CA LYS A 265 -32.03 -10.78 -22.26
C LYS A 265 -32.72 -10.33 -23.57
N THR A 266 -31.91 -10.00 -24.59
CA THR A 266 -31.77 -10.72 -25.89
C THR A 266 -30.71 -10.01 -26.76
N ALA A 267 -30.05 -10.79 -27.62
CA ALA A 267 -28.80 -10.53 -28.33
C ALA A 267 -28.92 -9.70 -29.64
N GLU A 268 -27.73 -9.29 -30.11
CA GLU A 268 -27.30 -8.99 -31.50
C GLU A 268 -27.87 -7.76 -32.23
N ALA A 269 -27.01 -6.76 -32.49
CA ALA A 269 -26.40 -6.54 -33.80
C ALA A 269 -25.48 -5.28 -33.81
N SER A 270 -24.37 -5.43 -34.53
CA SER A 270 -23.32 -4.47 -34.89
C SER A 270 -23.82 -3.12 -35.44
N THR A 271 -23.20 -2.00 -35.03
CA THR A 271 -22.36 -1.13 -35.91
C THR A 271 -21.87 0.14 -35.19
N ALA A 272 -20.54 0.33 -35.24
CA ALA A 272 -19.82 1.58 -35.50
C ALA A 272 -19.98 2.83 -34.58
N THR A 273 -18.85 3.11 -33.90
CA THR A 273 -18.17 4.42 -33.76
C THR A 273 -18.58 5.38 -32.63
N THR A 274 -17.72 5.42 -31.60
CA THR A 274 -17.50 6.56 -30.69
C THR A 274 -15.97 6.72 -30.50
N PRO A 275 -15.43 7.95 -30.37
CA PRO A 275 -14.00 8.22 -30.49
C PRO A 275 -13.22 8.10 -29.16
N ALA A 276 -11.95 7.76 -29.34
CA ALA A 276 -10.75 8.08 -28.55
C ALA A 276 -10.91 8.38 -27.04
N ALA A 277 -10.60 7.37 -26.23
CA ALA A 277 -10.06 7.52 -24.89
C ALA A 277 -8.63 6.94 -24.87
N GLU A 278 -7.73 7.63 -24.16
CA GLU A 278 -6.30 7.38 -24.04
C GLU A 278 -5.98 5.93 -23.57
N PRO A 279 -4.93 5.26 -24.09
CA PRO A 279 -4.57 3.94 -23.62
C PRO A 279 -3.63 4.00 -22.42
N HIS A 280 -4.06 3.29 -21.36
CA HIS A 280 -3.27 2.84 -20.23
C HIS A 280 -1.94 2.20 -20.66
N VAL A 281 -0.85 2.64 -20.04
CA VAL A 281 0.47 1.98 -20.10
C VAL A 281 0.45 0.79 -19.15
N ALA A 282 0.71 -0.41 -19.68
CA ALA A 282 0.87 -1.63 -18.90
C ALA A 282 2.34 -1.76 -18.42
N GLU A 283 2.56 -1.75 -17.12
CA GLU A 283 3.84 -2.14 -16.51
C GLU A 283 4.08 -3.64 -16.65
N VAL A 284 5.32 -4.01 -17.00
CA VAL A 284 5.83 -5.40 -17.05
C VAL A 284 7.08 -5.51 -16.18
N PRO A 285 7.33 -6.67 -15.52
CA PRO A 285 8.18 -6.74 -14.35
C PRO A 285 9.67 -6.79 -14.68
N VAL A 286 10.46 -6.18 -13.80
CA VAL A 286 11.92 -6.06 -13.84
C VAL A 286 12.57 -7.43 -13.64
N ALA A 287 13.03 -8.04 -14.74
CA ALA A 287 13.91 -9.20 -14.66
C ALA A 287 15.38 -8.73 -14.57
N SER A 288 15.92 -8.84 -13.35
CA SER A 288 17.32 -9.15 -13.01
C SER A 288 18.44 -8.44 -13.78
N LEU A 289 18.89 -7.26 -13.30
CA LEU A 289 20.28 -6.82 -13.48
C LEU A 289 20.77 -6.05 -12.23
N THR A 290 21.64 -6.72 -11.47
CA THR A 290 22.73 -6.24 -10.62
C THR A 290 22.73 -4.80 -10.10
N ASN A 291 22.71 -4.69 -8.77
CA ASN A 291 23.18 -3.57 -7.96
C ASN A 291 24.45 -2.93 -8.55
N ALA A 292 24.41 -1.61 -8.73
CA ALA A 292 25.60 -0.78 -8.85
C ALA A 292 25.35 0.56 -8.14
N ASP A 293 25.18 0.49 -6.82
CA ASP A 293 25.64 1.59 -5.95
C ASP A 293 27.16 1.62 -6.04
N GLY A 294 27.66 2.41 -6.98
CA GLY A 294 29.07 2.65 -7.17
C GLY A 294 29.24 3.97 -7.89
N ALA A 295 29.74 4.97 -7.18
CA ALA A 295 30.24 6.19 -7.76
C ALA A 295 31.02 5.84 -9.05
N ALA A 296 30.59 6.41 -10.18
CA ALA A 296 31.23 6.19 -11.47
C ALA A 296 32.71 6.59 -11.35
N ASN A 297 33.58 5.59 -11.21
CA ASN A 297 35.02 5.77 -11.34
C ASN A 297 35.30 5.86 -12.85
N PRO A 298 35.78 6.99 -13.39
CA PRO A 298 35.86 7.24 -14.83
C PRO A 298 36.97 6.45 -15.55
N GLU A 299 37.66 5.51 -14.88
CA GLU A 299 38.83 4.82 -15.44
C GLU A 299 38.53 3.55 -16.26
N ASN A 300 37.30 3.05 -16.30
CA ASN A 300 36.97 1.88 -17.11
C ASN A 300 36.13 2.30 -18.32
N GLY A 301 36.70 2.16 -19.53
CA GLY A 301 36.12 2.52 -20.83
C GLY A 301 34.87 1.73 -21.25
N HIS A 302 33.90 1.57 -20.35
CA HIS A 302 32.59 1.00 -20.60
C HIS A 302 31.69 2.04 -21.27
N SER A 303 31.10 1.67 -22.41
CA SER A 303 29.98 2.39 -23.01
C SER A 303 28.66 1.91 -22.40
N TYR A 304 27.69 2.81 -22.37
CA TYR A 304 26.32 2.53 -21.95
C TYR A 304 25.34 2.78 -23.09
N ILE A 305 24.25 2.05 -23.00
CA ILE A 305 23.11 2.06 -23.88
C ILE A 305 21.95 2.68 -23.11
N ILE A 306 21.28 3.67 -23.68
CA ILE A 306 20.07 4.23 -23.07
C ILE A 306 18.86 3.60 -23.76
N ASN A 307 18.09 2.83 -23.00
CA ASN A 307 16.79 2.31 -23.41
C ASN A 307 15.71 3.30 -22.97
N LEU A 308 14.87 3.72 -23.91
CA LEU A 308 13.83 4.72 -23.69
C LEU A 308 12.53 4.07 -23.23
N SER A 309 12.03 3.08 -23.98
CA SER A 309 10.78 2.38 -23.64
C SER A 309 10.68 1.03 -24.35
N SER A 310 9.72 0.19 -23.94
CA SER A 310 9.48 -1.14 -24.53
C SER A 310 8.00 -1.32 -24.88
N TYR A 311 7.71 -1.93 -26.04
CA TYR A 311 6.35 -2.21 -26.49
C TYR A 311 6.20 -3.67 -26.91
N GLN A 312 5.00 -4.23 -26.80
CA GLN A 312 4.68 -5.56 -27.33
C GLN A 312 4.23 -5.50 -28.81
N ASN A 313 3.89 -4.30 -29.29
CA ASN A 313 3.45 -4.05 -30.65
C ASN A 313 4.49 -3.21 -31.43
N GLU A 314 4.90 -3.70 -32.60
CA GLU A 314 5.88 -3.04 -33.47
C GLU A 314 5.37 -1.67 -33.98
N ALA A 315 4.07 -1.56 -34.29
CA ALA A 315 3.48 -0.33 -34.80
C ALA A 315 3.49 0.80 -33.75
N GLU A 316 3.29 0.44 -32.47
CA GLU A 316 3.38 1.38 -31.35
C GLU A 316 4.82 1.84 -31.13
N ALA A 317 5.78 0.91 -31.21
CA ALA A 317 7.19 1.24 -31.14
C ALA A 317 7.61 2.20 -32.28
N ALA A 318 7.17 1.93 -33.52
CA ALA A 318 7.44 2.79 -34.67
C ALA A 318 6.78 4.18 -34.53
N ALA A 319 5.55 4.25 -34.01
CA ALA A 319 4.88 5.53 -33.73
C ALA A 319 5.65 6.36 -32.69
N ARG A 320 6.12 5.72 -31.61
CA ARG A 320 6.93 6.39 -30.59
C ARG A 320 8.30 6.82 -31.14
N GLN A 321 8.92 6.01 -31.98
CA GLN A 321 10.16 6.36 -32.68
C GLN A 321 9.99 7.65 -33.50
N GLY A 322 8.89 7.75 -34.26
CA GLY A 322 8.57 8.95 -35.05
C GLY A 322 8.36 10.20 -34.20
N GLN A 323 7.76 10.06 -33.01
CA GLN A 323 7.61 11.16 -32.05
C GLN A 323 8.98 11.63 -31.52
N LEU A 324 9.85 10.69 -31.14
CA LEU A 324 11.20 10.99 -30.66
C LEU A 324 12.06 11.65 -31.74
N ALA A 325 11.94 11.23 -33.00
CA ALA A 325 12.65 11.84 -34.12
C ALA A 325 12.27 13.32 -34.31
N ARG A 326 11.00 13.69 -34.07
CA ARG A 326 10.55 15.10 -34.09
C ARG A 326 11.15 15.94 -32.97
N LEU A 327 11.52 15.30 -31.86
CA LEU A 327 12.22 15.91 -30.73
C LEU A 327 13.75 15.93 -30.92
N GLY A 328 14.25 15.50 -32.10
CA GLY A 328 15.68 15.40 -32.38
C GLY A 328 16.39 14.24 -31.67
N ILE A 329 15.64 13.28 -31.12
CA ILE A 329 16.19 12.11 -30.43
C ILE A 329 16.30 10.96 -31.43
N GLU A 330 17.54 10.63 -31.82
CA GLU A 330 17.81 9.50 -32.70
C GLU A 330 17.65 8.17 -31.95
N SER A 331 16.67 7.38 -32.34
CA SER A 331 16.38 6.08 -31.73
C SER A 331 16.32 4.95 -32.75
N GLU A 332 16.61 3.73 -32.29
CA GLU A 332 16.48 2.47 -33.02
C GLU A 332 15.56 1.50 -32.28
N ILE A 333 14.86 0.65 -33.03
CA ILE A 333 14.00 -0.39 -32.46
C ILE A 333 14.80 -1.71 -32.44
N PHE A 334 14.88 -2.32 -31.28
CA PHE A 334 15.57 -3.59 -31.06
C PHE A 334 14.57 -4.64 -30.56
N THR A 335 14.52 -5.78 -31.23
CA THR A 335 13.60 -6.87 -30.89
C THR A 335 14.23 -7.81 -29.87
N VAL A 336 13.58 -8.02 -28.73
CA VAL A 336 13.99 -8.94 -27.68
C VAL A 336 12.89 -9.96 -27.42
N LYS A 337 13.22 -11.26 -27.49
CA LYS A 337 12.29 -12.33 -27.12
C LYS A 337 12.56 -12.76 -25.69
N ILE A 338 11.52 -12.71 -24.84
CA ILE A 338 11.58 -13.15 -23.45
C ILE A 338 10.46 -14.18 -23.26
N GLY A 339 10.83 -15.46 -23.19
CA GLY A 339 9.87 -16.56 -23.26
C GLY A 339 9.13 -16.54 -24.60
N ASP A 340 7.80 -16.55 -24.56
CA ASP A 340 6.93 -16.52 -25.73
C ASP A 340 6.54 -15.09 -26.18
N ILE A 341 6.98 -14.06 -25.45
CA ILE A 341 6.62 -12.66 -25.73
C ILE A 341 7.75 -11.97 -26.50
N THR A 342 7.39 -11.27 -27.58
CA THR A 342 8.31 -10.43 -28.36
C THR A 342 8.17 -8.97 -27.93
N TRP A 343 9.28 -8.38 -27.52
CA TRP A 343 9.38 -6.99 -27.10
C TRP A 343 10.12 -6.17 -28.15
N TYR A 344 9.60 -5.00 -28.48
CA TYR A 344 10.22 -3.99 -29.32
C TYR A 344 10.72 -2.86 -28.42
N ARG A 345 12.02 -2.86 -28.14
CA ARG A 345 12.68 -1.85 -27.29
C ARG A 345 13.12 -0.68 -28.13
N LEU A 346 12.77 0.54 -27.72
CA LEU A 346 13.36 1.75 -28.27
C LEU A 346 14.60 2.12 -27.51
N ARG A 347 15.68 2.29 -28.26
CA ARG A 347 17.00 2.58 -27.74
C ARG A 347 17.56 3.83 -28.41
N ASN A 348 18.29 4.65 -27.67
CA ASN A 348 19.07 5.73 -28.26
C ASN A 348 20.24 5.16 -29.10
N LYS A 349 20.45 5.70 -30.30
CA LYS A 349 21.55 5.29 -31.19
C LYS A 349 22.93 5.64 -30.63
N ASN A 350 23.02 6.73 -29.89
CA ASN A 350 24.28 7.18 -29.31
C ASN A 350 24.64 6.32 -28.09
N ARG A 351 25.89 5.87 -28.07
CA ARG A 351 26.49 5.17 -26.94
C ARG A 351 27.18 6.21 -26.08
N VAL A 352 26.93 6.17 -24.78
CA VAL A 352 27.39 7.21 -23.85
C VAL A 352 28.48 6.64 -22.95
N SER A 353 29.51 7.44 -22.65
CA SER A 353 30.57 7.03 -21.73
C SER A 353 30.04 6.93 -20.29
N ALA A 354 30.70 6.15 -19.43
CA ALA A 354 30.31 6.01 -18.03
C ALA A 354 30.16 7.35 -17.28
N GLY A 355 31.00 8.35 -17.61
CA GLY A 355 30.97 9.67 -16.98
C GLY A 355 29.78 10.54 -17.42
N GLU A 356 29.21 10.27 -18.59
CA GLU A 356 28.14 11.08 -19.20
C GLU A 356 26.77 10.37 -19.16
N ALA A 357 26.76 9.06 -18.89
CA ALA A 357 25.58 8.20 -19.00
C ALA A 357 24.40 8.68 -18.13
N ALA A 358 24.68 9.08 -16.88
CA ALA A 358 23.65 9.56 -15.96
C ALA A 358 23.05 10.91 -16.39
N GLN A 359 23.89 11.82 -16.89
CA GLN A 359 23.46 13.15 -17.34
C GLN A 359 22.64 13.06 -18.63
N GLU A 360 23.09 12.24 -19.59
CA GLU A 360 22.36 12.05 -20.84
C GLU A 360 21.04 11.28 -20.63
N LEU A 361 21.01 10.33 -19.68
CA LEU A 361 19.75 9.69 -19.28
C LEU A 361 18.74 10.73 -18.78
N GLN A 362 19.14 11.59 -17.85
CA GLN A 362 18.25 12.60 -17.28
C GLN A 362 17.78 13.61 -18.34
N ARG A 363 18.69 14.08 -19.20
CA ARG A 363 18.34 14.95 -20.33
C ARG A 363 17.32 14.30 -21.27
N LEU A 364 17.46 13.01 -21.57
CA LEU A 364 16.51 12.31 -22.43
C LEU A 364 15.16 12.08 -21.75
N LYS A 365 15.12 11.85 -20.43
CA LYS A 365 13.86 11.78 -19.68
C LYS A 365 13.09 13.11 -19.76
N GLU A 366 13.79 14.23 -19.58
CA GLU A 366 13.20 15.56 -19.66
C GLU A 366 12.72 15.90 -21.08
N LEU A 367 13.51 15.58 -22.11
CA LEU A 367 13.15 15.88 -23.50
C LEU A 367 12.04 14.98 -24.05
N SER A 368 12.03 13.70 -23.68
CA SER A 368 11.05 12.73 -24.21
C SER A 368 9.79 12.59 -23.35
N GLY A 369 9.82 13.06 -22.11
CA GLY A 369 8.78 12.84 -21.11
C GLY A 369 8.67 11.37 -20.65
N ILE A 370 9.64 10.52 -21.00
CA ILE A 370 9.63 9.09 -20.64
C ILE A 370 10.36 8.90 -19.32
N GLN A 371 9.62 8.64 -18.24
CA GLN A 371 10.21 8.53 -16.90
C GLN A 371 10.93 7.19 -16.67
N ASP A 372 10.53 6.14 -17.39
CA ASP A 372 11.03 4.77 -17.20
C ASP A 372 12.26 4.43 -18.04
N ALA A 373 12.91 5.41 -18.68
CA ALA A 373 14.15 5.17 -19.41
C ALA A 373 15.25 4.64 -18.46
N TRP A 374 16.04 3.67 -18.91
CA TRP A 374 17.09 3.03 -18.11
C TRP A 374 18.40 2.83 -18.88
N LEU A 375 19.49 2.63 -18.13
CA LEU A 375 20.82 2.36 -18.66
C LEU A 375 21.08 0.86 -18.72
N GLU A 376 21.65 0.40 -19.82
CA GLU A 376 22.15 -0.95 -20.01
C GLU A 376 23.63 -0.90 -20.39
N LEU A 377 24.45 -1.77 -19.81
CA LEU A 377 25.88 -1.82 -20.13
C LEU A 377 26.06 -2.28 -21.57
N ASP A 378 26.85 -1.57 -22.36
CA ASP A 378 27.21 -1.99 -23.71
C ASP A 378 28.29 -3.07 -23.66
N ASP A 379 27.90 -4.29 -23.31
CA ASP A 379 28.82 -5.42 -23.33
C ASP A 379 29.01 -5.91 -24.77
N LYS A 380 29.86 -5.24 -25.55
CA LYS A 380 30.32 -5.74 -26.87
C LYS A 380 31.26 -6.96 -26.76
N ARG A 381 31.09 -7.80 -25.74
CA ARG A 381 31.68 -9.14 -25.64
C ARG A 381 30.58 -10.20 -25.61
N LYS A 382 29.78 -10.26 -26.68
CA LYS A 382 29.35 -11.50 -27.33
C LYS A 382 28.68 -11.25 -28.67
#